data_AF-A0A5J4QZD5-F1
#
_entry.id   AF-A0A5J4QZD5-F1
#
_cell.length_a   1.000
_cell.length_b   1.000
_cell.length_c   1.000
_cell.angle_alpha   90.00
_cell.angle_beta   90.00
_cell.angle_gamma   90.00
#
_symmetry.space_group_name_H-M   'P 1'
#
loop_
_entity.id
_entity.type
_entity.pdbx_description
1 polymer ?
#
loop_
_entity_poly.entity_id
_entity_poly.type
_entity_poly.pdbx_seq_one_letter_code
_entity_poly.pdbx_strand_id
1 'polypeptide(L)'
;SREKYTNTFRLLEAELYKMKHQLDDASRKSILYKKQLELAQTTYQLMVQEFVSGISDLTNVIQVQRQFLDYQLKNVEAIVDYNTMAVSIQRLISFKDTE
;
A
#
# COMPACT_ATOMS: atom_id res chain seq x y z
N SER A 1 -21.77 29.21 -19.40
CA SER A 1 -23.11 28.59 -19.45
C SER A 1 -23.28 27.68 -18.26
N ARG A 2 -24.43 27.72 -17.57
CA ARG A 2 -24.78 26.91 -16.39
C ARG A 2 -24.46 25.42 -16.54
N GLU A 3 -24.60 24.91 -17.75
CA GLU A 3 -24.25 23.54 -18.15
C GLU A 3 -22.75 23.21 -17.96
N LYS A 4 -21.83 24.11 -18.31
CA LYS A 4 -20.38 23.91 -18.09
C LYS A 4 -20.08 23.75 -16.61
N TYR A 5 -20.67 24.60 -15.76
CA TYR A 5 -20.53 24.51 -14.30
C TYR A 5 -21.06 23.17 -13.77
N THR A 6 -22.28 22.77 -14.16
CA THR A 6 -22.87 21.50 -13.73
C THR A 6 -22.04 20.30 -14.17
N ASN A 7 -21.46 20.35 -15.38
CA ASN A 7 -20.58 19.29 -15.88
C ASN A 7 -19.27 19.22 -15.07
N THR A 8 -18.63 20.35 -14.80
CA THR A 8 -17.43 20.41 -13.95
C THR A 8 -17.71 19.87 -12.55
N PHE A 9 -18.85 20.25 -11.96
CA PHE A 9 -19.25 19.76 -10.63
C PHE A 9 -19.43 18.25 -10.61
N ARG A 10 -20.14 17.67 -11.58
CA ARG A 10 -20.35 16.22 -11.68
C ARG A 10 -19.06 15.44 -11.90
N LEU A 11 -18.15 15.99 -12.71
CA LEU A 11 -16.83 15.38 -12.94
C LEU A 11 -16.02 15.35 -11.63
N LEU A 12 -15.99 16.47 -10.90
CA LEU A 12 -15.29 16.58 -9.64
C LEU A 12 -15.85 15.63 -8.58
N GLU A 13 -17.18 15.50 -8.52
CA GLU A 13 -17.86 14.57 -7.64
C GLU A 13 -17.50 13.11 -7.96
N ALA A 14 -17.55 12.72 -9.24
CA ALA A 14 -17.19 11.38 -9.68
C ALA A 14 -15.71 11.06 -9.38
N GLU A 15 -14.82 12.03 -9.61
CA GLU A 15 -13.39 11.91 -9.31
C GLU A 15 -13.13 11.74 -7.81
N LEU A 16 -13.81 12.52 -6.96
CA LEU A 16 -13.71 12.38 -5.51
C LEU A 16 -14.16 11.00 -5.02
N TYR A 17 -15.29 10.48 -5.54
CA TYR A 17 -15.76 9.14 -5.19
C TYR A 17 -14.74 8.06 -5.59
N LYS A 18 -14.19 8.16 -6.80
CA LYS A 18 -13.16 7.24 -7.27
C LYS A 18 -11.92 7.28 -6.37
N MET A 19 -11.41 8.47 -6.06
CA MET A 19 -10.21 8.61 -5.21
C MET A 19 -10.44 8.08 -3.80
N LYS A 20 -11.63 8.29 -3.20
CA LYS A 20 -11.98 7.71 -1.89
C LYS A 20 -11.92 6.19 -1.91
N HIS A 21 -12.51 5.56 -2.94
CA HIS A 21 -12.45 4.10 -3.07
C HIS A 21 -11.02 3.58 -3.25
N GLN A 22 -10.19 4.29 -4.01
CA GLN A 22 -8.79 3.92 -4.19
C GLN A 22 -7.98 4.09 -2.90
N LEU A 23 -8.26 5.13 -2.10
CA LEU A 23 -7.63 5.34 -0.79
C LEU A 23 -7.99 4.22 0.18
N ASP A 24 -9.26 3.81 0.22
CA ASP A 24 -9.71 2.69 1.04
C ASP A 24 -9.02 1.38 0.64
N ASP A 25 -8.87 1.12 -0.66
CA ASP A 25 -8.16 -0.05 -1.16
C ASP A 25 -6.66 -0.02 -0.78
N ALA A 26 -6.01 1.13 -0.95
CA ALA A 26 -4.61 1.33 -0.55
C ALA A 26 -4.41 1.12 0.96
N SER A 27 -5.35 1.60 1.78
CA SER A 27 -5.35 1.38 3.23
C SER A 27 -5.43 -0.11 3.59
N ARG A 28 -6.36 -0.85 2.97
CA ARG A 28 -6.47 -2.30 3.18
C ARG A 28 -5.21 -3.05 2.73
N LYS A 29 -4.61 -2.67 1.60
CA LYS A 29 -3.36 -3.26 1.10
C LYS A 29 -2.18 -2.99 2.03
N SER A 30 -2.06 -1.77 2.56
CA SER A 30 -1.03 -1.43 3.55
C SER A 30 -1.12 -2.31 4.79
N ILE A 31 -2.34 -2.49 5.34
CA ILE A 31 -2.58 -3.38 6.49
C ILE A 31 -2.23 -4.84 6.14
N LEU A 32 -2.60 -5.32 4.96
CA LEU A 32 -2.30 -6.67 4.51
C LEU A 32 -0.79 -6.92 4.40
N TYR A 33 -0.06 -6.04 3.73
CA TYR A 33 1.38 -6.20 3.54
C TYR A 33 2.15 -6.07 4.84
N LYS A 34 1.70 -5.23 5.78
CA LYS A 34 2.27 -5.18 7.12
C LYS A 34 2.17 -6.54 7.82
N LYS A 35 1.01 -7.18 7.81
CA LYS A 35 0.82 -8.53 8.40
C LYS A 35 1.67 -9.59 7.69
N GLN A 36 1.76 -9.53 6.37
CA GLN A 36 2.58 -10.47 5.59
C GLN A 36 4.07 -10.27 5.86
N LEU A 37 4.51 -9.03 6.07
CA LEU A 37 5.87 -8.70 6.47
C LEU A 37 6.21 -9.26 7.85
N GLU A 38 5.34 -9.08 8.84
CA GLU A 38 5.52 -9.63 10.20
C GLU A 38 5.61 -11.17 10.17
N LEU A 39 4.76 -11.82 9.37
CA LEU A 39 4.80 -13.27 9.19
C LEU A 39 6.10 -13.71 8.52
N ALA A 40 6.49 -13.06 7.42
CA ALA A 40 7.70 -13.41 6.69
C ALA A 40 8.97 -13.17 7.52
N GLN A 41 8.98 -12.14 8.37
CA GLN A 41 10.06 -11.90 9.33
C GLN A 41 10.20 -13.08 10.30
N THR A 42 9.08 -13.52 10.87
CA THR A 42 9.05 -14.65 11.79
C THR A 42 9.53 -15.93 11.10
N THR A 43 9.04 -16.21 9.89
CA THR A 43 9.48 -17.37 9.09
C THR A 43 10.97 -17.31 8.79
N TYR A 44 11.51 -16.13 8.42
CA TYR A 44 12.94 -15.96 8.17
C TYR A 44 13.77 -16.25 9.42
N GLN A 45 13.36 -15.74 10.59
CA GLN A 45 14.05 -15.99 11.85
C GLN A 45 14.06 -17.49 12.21
N LEU A 46 12.94 -18.18 12.05
CA LEU A 46 12.87 -19.63 12.28
C LEU A 46 13.75 -20.41 11.30
N MET A 47 13.73 -20.06 10.02
CA MET A 47 14.54 -20.72 8.99
C MET A 47 16.05 -20.54 9.25
N VAL A 48 16.48 -19.38 9.74
CA VAL A 48 17.87 -19.15 10.16
C VAL A 48 18.23 -20.02 11.36
N GLN A 49 17.34 -20.18 12.34
CA GLN A 49 17.57 -21.05 13.50
C GLN A 49 17.70 -22.53 13.10
N GLU A 50 16.84 -23.00 12.18
CA GLU A 50 16.91 -24.36 11.65
C GLU A 50 18.21 -24.60 10.87
N PHE A 51 18.65 -23.63 10.07
CA PHE A 51 19.93 -23.70 9.36
C PHE A 51 21.13 -23.78 10.31
N VAL A 52 21.18 -22.91 11.34
CA VAL A 52 22.26 -22.93 12.35
C VAL A 52 22.27 -24.26 13.13
N SER A 53 21.11 -24.88 13.32
CA SER A 53 20.96 -26.19 13.96
C SER A 53 21.27 -27.37 13.04
N GLY A 54 21.59 -27.12 11.76
CA GLY A 54 21.88 -28.16 10.76
C GLY A 54 20.65 -28.92 10.25
N ILE A 55 19.44 -28.41 10.52
CA ILE A 55 18.16 -29.04 10.13
C ILE A 55 17.77 -28.64 8.69
N SER A 56 18.10 -27.41 8.27
CA SER A 56 17.72 -26.86 6.98
C SER A 56 18.94 -26.39 6.17
N ASP A 57 18.82 -26.37 4.85
CA ASP A 57 19.87 -25.94 3.93
C ASP A 57 19.87 -24.41 3.75
N LEU A 58 21.04 -23.85 3.44
CA LEU A 58 21.21 -22.42 3.14
C LEU A 58 20.28 -21.94 2.00
N THR A 59 19.99 -22.80 1.03
CA THR A 59 19.08 -22.50 -0.08
C THR A 59 17.68 -22.12 0.41
N ASN A 60 17.17 -22.80 1.44
CA ASN A 60 15.86 -22.49 2.02
C ASN A 60 15.87 -21.14 2.73
N VAL A 61 16.96 -20.83 3.46
CA VAL A 61 17.17 -19.52 4.10
C VAL A 61 17.13 -18.39 3.06
N ILE A 62 17.84 -18.56 1.94
CA ILE A 62 17.89 -17.56 0.87
C ILE A 62 16.50 -17.36 0.21
N GLN A 63 15.74 -18.44 0.01
CA GLN A 63 14.39 -18.35 -0.54
C GLN A 63 13.44 -17.57 0.38
N VAL A 64 13.45 -17.89 1.67
CA VAL A 64 12.63 -17.17 2.66
C VAL A 64 13.09 -15.73 2.82
N GLN A 65 14.40 -15.46 2.79
CA GLN A 65 14.94 -14.10 2.82
C GLN A 65 14.45 -13.27 1.63
N ARG A 66 14.41 -13.84 0.42
CA ARG A 66 13.87 -13.16 -0.76
C ARG A 66 12.40 -12.81 -0.56
N GLN A 67 11.59 -13.74 -0.08
CA GLN A 67 10.18 -13.50 0.19
C GLN A 67 9.98 -12.41 1.26
N PHE A 68 10.81 -12.39 2.30
CA PHE A 68 10.80 -11.34 3.31
C PHE A 68 11.11 -9.96 2.71
N LEU A 69 12.15 -9.86 1.87
CA LEU A 69 12.50 -8.62 1.16
C LEU A 69 11.38 -8.16 0.22
N ASP A 70 10.74 -9.09 -0.50
CA ASP A 70 9.60 -8.78 -1.37
C ASP A 70 8.43 -8.18 -0.58
N TYR A 71 8.15 -8.68 0.63
CA TYR A 71 7.12 -8.10 1.50
C TYR A 71 7.53 -6.77 2.12
N GLN A 72 8.82 -6.55 2.39
CA GLN A 72 9.31 -5.23 2.80
C GLN A 72 9.04 -4.20 1.70
N LEU A 73 9.39 -4.53 0.45
CA LEU A 73 9.15 -3.66 -0.71
C LEU A 73 7.65 -3.35 -0.86
N LYS A 74 6.80 -4.38 -0.92
CA LYS A 74 5.34 -4.21 -1.08
C LYS A 74 4.70 -3.38 0.04
N ASN A 75 5.18 -3.53 1.27
CA ASN A 75 4.69 -2.73 2.40
C ASN A 75 5.05 -1.25 2.23
N VAL A 76 6.29 -0.94 1.80
CA VAL A 76 6.71 0.44 1.51
C VAL A 76 5.90 1.04 0.36
N GLU A 77 5.76 0.30 -0.74
CA GLU A 77 4.97 0.74 -1.90
C GLU A 77 3.53 1.05 -1.52
N ALA A 78 2.87 0.19 -0.73
CA ALA A 78 1.50 0.44 -0.30
C ALA A 78 1.35 1.66 0.62
N ILE A 79 2.34 1.96 1.46
CA ILE A 79 2.36 3.19 2.26
C ILE A 79 2.51 4.43 1.36
N VAL A 80 3.38 4.35 0.35
CA VAL A 80 3.56 5.43 -0.64
C VAL A 80 2.29 5.66 -1.44
N ASP A 81 1.63 4.60 -1.91
CA ASP A 81 0.36 4.68 -2.63
C ASP A 81 -0.74 5.34 -1.80
N TYR A 82 -0.88 4.92 -0.53
CA TYR A 82 -1.83 5.51 0.40
C TYR A 82 -1.58 7.01 0.59
N ASN A 83 -0.34 7.40 0.87
CA ASN A 83 0.03 8.81 1.08
C ASN A 83 -0.18 9.64 -0.18
N THR A 84 0.17 9.11 -1.35
CA THR A 84 -0.03 9.79 -2.64
C THR A 84 -1.51 10.01 -2.93
N MET A 85 -2.35 9.03 -2.62
CA MET A 85 -3.80 9.14 -2.80
C MET A 85 -4.40 10.15 -1.81
N ALA A 86 -3.96 10.14 -0.55
CA ALA A 86 -4.41 11.11 0.46
C ALA A 86 -4.07 12.55 0.06
N VAL A 87 -2.84 12.79 -0.43
CA VAL A 87 -2.42 14.09 -0.97
C VAL A 87 -3.25 14.49 -2.20
N SER A 88 -3.57 13.54 -3.08
CA SER A 88 -4.39 13.82 -4.27
C SER A 88 -5.81 14.26 -3.91
N ILE A 89 -6.43 13.59 -2.92
CA ILE A 89 -7.74 13.99 -2.38
C ILE A 89 -7.65 15.38 -1.73
N GLN A 90 -6.60 15.64 -0.94
CA GLN A 90 -6.42 16.94 -0.30
C GLN A 90 -6.29 18.06 -1.32
N ARG A 91 -5.51 17.85 -2.40
CA ARG A 91 -5.43 18.81 -3.51
C ARG A 91 -6.80 19.08 -4.13
N LEU A 92 -7.58 18.03 -4.39
CA LEU A 92 -8.92 18.15 -4.99
C LEU A 92 -9.86 19.00 -4.13
N ILE A 93 -9.79 18.84 -2.81
CA ILE A 93 -10.62 19.60 -1.85
C ILE A 93 -10.09 21.02 -1.65
N SER A 94 -8.77 21.22 -1.55
CA SER A 94 -8.19 22.56 -1.34
C SER A 94 -8.44 23.53 -2.49
N PHE A 95 -8.56 23.05 -3.73
CA PHE A 95 -9.01 23.92 -4.84
C PHE A 95 -10.44 24.44 -4.65
N LYS A 96 -11.26 23.78 -3.83
CA LYS A 96 -12.64 24.19 -3.52
C LYS A 96 -12.72 25.29 -2.44
N ASP A 97 -11.70 25.44 -1.59
CA ASP A 97 -11.70 26.41 -0.48
C ASP A 97 -11.16 27.79 -0.87
N THR A 98 -10.60 27.93 -2.09
CA THR A 98 -10.04 29.19 -2.64
C THR A 98 -10.98 29.95 -3.60
N GLU A 99 -12.24 29.53 -3.75
CA GLU A 99 -13.31 30.29 -4.42
C GLU A 99 -14.38 30.75 -3.43
#